data_AF-A0AAE2YFP3-F1
#
_entry.id   AF-A0AAE2YFP3-F1
#
_cell.length_a   1.000
_cell.length_b   1.000
_cell.length_c   1.000
_cell.angle_alpha   90.00
_cell.angle_beta   90.00
_cell.angle_gamma   90.00
#
_symmetry.space_group_name_H-M   'P 1'
#
loop_
_entity.id
_entity.type
_entity.pdbx_description
1 polymer ?
#
loop_
_entity_poly.entity_id
_entity_poly.type
_entity_poly.pdbx_seq_one_letter_code
_entity_poly.pdbx_strand_id
1 'polypeptide(L)' 'MHRIVRRIKGGSSNILRKEFPELLKLSSLWTHSYYVSTIGAAEEAIEKYIEAQRGV' A
#
# COMPACT_ATOMS: atom_id res chain seq x y z
N MET A 1 -1.03 12.50 8.33
CA MET A 1 -0.74 11.38 7.40
C MET A 1 -1.91 10.44 7.13
N HIS A 2 -2.60 9.89 8.14
CA HIS A 2 -3.69 8.91 7.95
C HIS A 2 -4.77 9.32 6.91
N ARG A 3 -5.19 10.60 6.89
CA ARG A 3 -6.19 11.11 5.92
C ARG A 3 -5.71 11.02 4.46
N ILE A 4 -4.43 11.29 4.22
CA ILE A 4 -3.82 11.23 2.89
C ILE A 4 -3.73 9.78 2.44
N VAL A 5 -3.20 8.92 3.31
CA VAL A 5 -3.06 7.47 3.03
C VAL A 5 -4.42 6.83 2.75
N ARG A 6 -5.46 7.18 3.51
CA ARG A 6 -6.83 6.69 3.26
C ARG A 6 -7.34 7.11 1.88
N ARG A 7 -7.07 8.34 1.44
CA ARG A 7 -7.47 8.82 0.10
C ARG A 7 -6.70 8.10 -0.99
N ILE A 8 -5.40 7.90 -0.82
CA ILE A 8 -4.56 7.18 -1.78
C ILE A 8 -5.04 5.73 -1.91
N LYS A 9 -5.10 4.98 -0.80
CA LYS A 9 -5.49 3.57 -0.79
C LYS A 9 -6.94 3.36 -1.27
N GLY A 10 -7.86 4.22 -0.83
CA GLY A 10 -9.26 4.15 -1.26
C GLY A 10 -9.45 4.52 -2.74
N GLY A 11 -8.80 5.60 -3.18
CA GLY A 11 -8.85 6.06 -4.57
C GLY A 11 -8.25 5.04 -5.53
N SER A 12 -7.05 4.53 -5.25
CA SER A 12 -6.42 3.51 -6.09
C SER A 12 -7.20 2.20 -6.08
N SER A 13 -7.76 1.78 -4.94
CA SER A 13 -8.62 0.59 -4.89
C SER A 13 -9.87 0.72 -5.75
N ASN A 14 -10.46 1.91 -5.87
CA ASN A 14 -11.62 2.14 -6.72
C ASN A 14 -11.26 2.08 -8.20
N ILE A 15 -10.16 2.74 -8.59
CA ILE A 15 -9.72 2.79 -10.00
C ILE A 15 -9.30 1.40 -10.47
N LEU A 16 -8.42 0.73 -9.71
CA LEU A 16 -7.88 -0.58 -10.09
C LEU A 16 -8.96 -1.66 -10.16
N ARG A 17 -9.95 -1.65 -9.27
CA ARG A 17 -11.06 -2.62 -9.33
C ARG A 17 -12.02 -2.38 -10.49
N LYS A 18 -12.04 -1.18 -11.09
CA LYS A 18 -12.79 -0.90 -12.31
C LYS A 18 -12.05 -1.36 -13.56
N GLU A 19 -10.73 -1.18 -13.56
CA GLU A 19 -9.86 -1.59 -14.69
C GLU A 19 -9.63 -3.11 -14.72
N PHE A 20 -9.55 -3.75 -13.55
CA PHE A 20 -9.24 -5.17 -13.38
C PHE A 20 -10.33 -5.87 -12.54
N PRO A 21 -11.43 -6.33 -13.17
CA PRO A 21 -12.56 -6.95 -12.46
C PRO A 21 -12.18 -8.21 -11.67
N GLU A 22 -11.10 -8.91 -12.02
CA GLU A 22 -10.58 -10.05 -11.28
C GLU A 22 -10.17 -9.70 -9.84
N LEU A 23 -9.83 -8.43 -9.56
CA LEU A 23 -9.49 -7.93 -8.23
C LEU A 23 -10.71 -7.82 -7.31
N LEU A 24 -11.94 -7.90 -7.85
CA LEU A 24 -13.17 -7.90 -7.05
C LEU A 24 -13.30 -9.15 -6.18
N LYS A 25 -12.54 -10.22 -6.48
CA LYS A 25 -12.46 -11.43 -5.65
C LYS A 25 -11.85 -11.19 -4.27
N LEU A 26 -11.05 -10.12 -4.13
CA LEU A 26 -10.45 -9.74 -2.85
C LEU A 26 -11.44 -8.91 -2.03
N SER A 27 -11.55 -9.16 -0.72
CA SER A 27 -12.39 -8.37 0.19
C SER A 27 -11.91 -6.92 0.35
N SER A 28 -10.60 -6.69 0.27
CA SER A 28 -9.97 -5.37 0.21
C SER A 28 -8.70 -5.43 -0.63
N LEU A 29 -8.38 -4.37 -1.38
CA LEU A 29 -7.16 -4.33 -2.19
C LEU A 29 -5.92 -3.99 -1.35
N TRP A 30 -6.09 -3.21 -0.29
CA TRP A 30 -5.02 -2.83 0.61
C TRP A 30 -5.37 -3.24 2.03
N THR A 31 -4.38 -3.72 2.78
CA THR A 31 -4.50 -4.00 4.22
C THR A 31 -4.79 -2.72 5.00
N HIS A 32 -5.17 -2.82 6.28
CA HIS A 32 -5.37 -1.63 7.11
C HIS A 32 -4.05 -0.89 7.41
N SER A 33 -2.94 -1.62 7.50
CA SER A 33 -1.63 -1.11 7.88
C SER A 33 -0.98 -0.24 6.78
N TYR A 34 -0.12 0.69 7.21
CA TYR A 34 0.78 1.44 6.36
C TYR A 34 1.99 1.87 7.19
N TYR A 35 3.16 1.94 6.56
CA TYR A 35 4.36 2.50 7.16
C TYR A 35 4.59 3.92 6.64
N VAL A 36 5.00 4.83 7.52
CA VAL A 36 5.36 6.21 7.15
C VAL A 36 6.52 6.68 8.01
N SER A 37 7.52 7.26 7.38
CA SER A 37 8.65 7.92 8.02
C SER A 37 9.01 9.19 7.26
N THR A 38 9.67 10.14 7.93
CA THR A 38 10.28 11.29 7.28
C THR A 38 11.60 10.88 6.64
N ILE A 39 11.93 11.48 5.50
CA ILE A 39 13.22 11.24 4.82
C ILE A 39 14.36 11.60 5.78
N GLY A 40 15.30 10.66 5.98
CA GLY A 40 16.49 10.82 6.83
C GLY A 40 16.62 9.85 8.01
N ALA A 41 15.56 9.15 8.44
CA ALA A 41 15.62 8.30 9.64
C ALA A 41 15.63 6.78 9.39
N ALA A 42 15.30 6.32 8.17
CA ALA A 42 14.94 4.91 7.96
C ALA A 42 15.11 4.40 6.52
N GLU A 43 16.01 4.98 5.72
CA GLU A 43 16.24 4.54 4.33
C GLU A 43 16.61 3.06 4.26
N GLU A 44 17.59 2.64 5.06
CA GLU A 44 18.05 1.25 5.15
C GLU A 44 16.95 0.29 5.66
N ALA A 45 16.05 0.75 6.53
CA ALA A 45 14.97 -0.07 7.06
C ALA A 45 13.81 -0.26 6.05
N ILE A 46 13.54 0.77 5.24
CA ILE A 46 12.56 0.68 4.15
C ILE A 46 13.06 -0.28 3.08
N GLU A 47 14.34 -0.18 2.71
CA GLU A 47 14.96 -1.07 1.72
C GLU A 47 14.88 -2.54 2.16
N LYS A 48 15.29 -2.83 3.41
CA LYS A 48 15.15 -4.17 4.01
C LYS A 48 13.71 -4.68 4.04
N TYR A 49 12.72 -3.81 4.34
CA TYR A 49 11.31 -4.18 4.32
C TYR A 49 10.83 -4.53 2.90
N ILE A 50 11.18 -3.74 1.89
CA ILE A 50 10.79 -3.98 0.50
C ILE A 50 11.40 -5.30 0.00
N GLU A 51 12.67 -5.54 0.29
CA GLU A 51 13.34 -6.81 -0.07
C GLU A 51 12.67 -8.01 0.58
N ALA A 52 12.35 -7.93 1.88
CA ALA A 52 11.66 -8.98 2.60
C ALA A 52 10.25 -9.29 2.06
N GLN A 53 9.61 -8.33 1.36
CA GLN A 53 8.27 -8.50 0.77
C GLN A 53 8.30 -8.97 -0.70
N ARG A 54 9.47 -9.06 -1.36
CA ARG A 54 9.58 -9.51 -2.76
C ARG A 54 9.45 -11.03 -2.94
N GLY A 55 9.45 -11.81 -1.87
CA GLY A 55 9.42 -13.28 -1.90
C GLY A 55 8.26 -13.93 -1.15
N VAL A 56 7.20 -13.18 -0.84
CA VAL A 56 5.94 -13.67 -0.25
C VAL A 56 4.86 -13.71 -1.32
#